data_AF-A0A4U0XHR8-F1
#
_entry.id   AF-A0A4U0XHR8-F1
#
_cell.length_a   1.000
_cell.length_b   1.000
_cell.length_c   1.000
_cell.angle_alpha   90.00
_cell.angle_beta   90.00
_cell.angle_gamma   90.00
#
_symmetry.space_group_name_H-M   'P 1'
#
loop_
_entity.id
_entity.type
_entity.pdbx_description
1 polymer ?
#
loop_
_entity_poly.entity_id
_entity_poly.type
_entity_poly.pdbx_seq_one_letter_code
_entity_poly.pdbx_strand_id
1 'polypeptide(L)'
;MPTSLSNFNSIFEVFWVANGLSAQSGNWAFPTQTLWVVTAVFQQSYTVYTTMVIIPYTRKTWRLYGAFIFIITAWWVYSWAWFTISGLLLADLVVNMDFKGLCQNHRIRTMAVATFCIVAGYAMQYVWVTARPDLQNEEIQYHTGIYATGGLYTWNDPTTPQLRADDYLVIVGFYIFLESSDLLQKIFRNRAFVFLGNRSYSYFLLQSIIVYTLGIKLVSNMIGDSMDGYSKATGIAFIACLLVTVGAGEVFYWLVDKPSQKFARLVFAWMLE
;
A
#
# COMPACT_ATOMS: atom_id res chain seq x y z
N MET A 1 19.47 20.81 18.34
CA MET A 1 18.16 20.17 18.64
C MET A 1 17.22 20.48 17.47
N PRO A 2 16.36 19.53 17.05
CA PRO A 2 15.33 19.83 16.05
C PRO A 2 14.48 21.01 16.55
N THR A 3 14.34 22.04 15.73
CA THR A 3 13.48 23.18 16.05
C THR A 3 12.01 22.81 15.80
N SER A 4 11.05 23.50 16.42
CA SER A 4 9.63 23.30 16.11
C SER A 4 9.33 23.48 14.62
N LEU A 5 10.10 24.35 13.95
CA LEU A 5 10.07 24.54 12.50
C LEU A 5 10.53 23.29 11.73
N SER A 6 11.60 22.63 12.20
CA SER A 6 12.05 21.36 11.61
C SER A 6 10.96 20.28 11.70
N ASN A 7 10.27 20.17 12.83
CA ASN A 7 9.19 19.19 12.99
C ASN A 7 7.98 19.52 12.09
N PHE A 8 7.62 20.80 11.99
CA PHE A 8 6.56 21.24 11.08
C PHE A 8 6.89 20.94 9.62
N ASN A 9 8.13 21.25 9.19
CA ASN A 9 8.60 20.96 7.85
C ASN A 9 8.58 19.45 7.56
N SER A 10 8.98 18.61 8.52
CA SER A 10 8.91 17.16 8.36
C SER A 10 7.48 16.62 8.19
N ILE A 11 6.50 17.18 8.90
CA ILE A 11 5.09 16.80 8.73
C ILE A 11 4.55 17.31 7.39
N PHE A 12 4.91 18.53 7.01
CA PHE A 12 4.49 19.14 5.74
C PHE A 12 5.04 18.36 4.53
N GLU A 13 6.29 17.91 4.61
CA GLU A 13 6.93 17.09 3.58
C GLU A 13 6.19 15.78 3.33
N VAL A 14 5.59 15.15 4.35
CA VAL A 14 4.84 13.89 4.19
C VAL A 14 3.64 14.04 3.24
N PHE A 15 3.07 15.24 3.09
CA PHE A 15 1.93 15.44 2.19
C PHE A 15 2.33 16.06 0.85
N TRP A 16 3.45 16.78 0.77
CA TRP A 16 3.81 17.59 -0.41
C TRP A 16 5.06 17.18 -1.16
N VAL A 17 5.87 16.27 -0.63
CA VAL A 17 7.02 15.76 -1.36
C VAL A 17 6.54 14.80 -2.44
N ALA A 18 6.89 15.10 -3.70
CA ALA A 18 6.50 14.25 -4.81
C ALA A 18 7.52 13.17 -5.21
N ASN A 19 8.78 13.35 -4.80
CA ASN A 19 9.94 12.60 -5.27
C ASN A 19 10.83 12.23 -4.09
N GLY A 20 11.66 11.18 -4.20
CA GLY A 20 12.58 10.82 -3.11
C GLY A 20 11.85 10.42 -1.83
N LEU A 21 10.79 9.61 -1.98
CA LEU A 21 9.89 9.18 -0.91
C LEU A 21 10.62 8.58 0.30
N SER A 22 11.72 7.87 0.08
CA SER A 22 12.58 7.31 1.14
C SER A 22 13.34 8.36 1.95
N ALA A 23 13.73 9.46 1.30
CA ALA A 23 14.57 10.50 1.87
C ALA A 23 13.78 11.52 2.71
N GLN A 24 12.45 11.40 2.75
CA GLN A 24 11.60 12.25 3.57
C GLN A 24 12.02 12.19 5.03
N SER A 25 12.14 13.35 5.66
CA SER A 25 12.54 13.46 7.07
C SER A 25 11.56 12.72 8.00
N GLY A 26 10.28 12.67 7.65
CA GLY A 26 9.27 11.88 8.35
C GLY A 26 9.52 10.36 8.30
N ASN A 27 10.14 9.86 7.23
CA ASN A 27 10.47 8.44 7.10
C ASN A 27 11.59 8.02 8.05
N TRP A 28 12.59 8.88 8.24
CA TRP A 28 13.67 8.69 9.22
C TRP A 28 13.20 8.78 10.66
N ALA A 29 12.16 9.60 10.92
CA ALA A 29 11.53 9.69 12.24
C ALA A 29 10.61 8.49 12.54
N PHE A 30 10.10 7.81 11.50
CA PHE A 30 9.21 6.67 11.67
C PHE A 30 10.03 5.38 11.84
N PRO A 31 9.86 4.63 12.96
CA PRO A 31 10.76 3.53 13.29
C PRO A 31 10.84 2.40 12.25
N THR A 32 9.76 2.19 11.47
CA THR A 32 9.75 1.19 10.39
C THR A 32 10.23 1.73 9.05
N GLN A 33 10.49 3.04 8.92
CA GLN A 33 10.86 3.69 7.66
C GLN A 33 9.87 3.40 6.52
N THR A 34 8.59 3.29 6.87
CA THR A 34 7.47 3.05 5.93
C THR A 34 6.50 4.22 5.83
N LEU A 35 6.81 5.39 6.40
CA LEU A 35 5.86 6.52 6.42
C LEU A 35 5.62 7.09 5.01
N TRP A 36 6.56 6.86 4.10
CA TRP A 36 6.45 7.19 2.68
C TRP A 36 5.19 6.63 2.00
N VAL A 37 4.61 5.55 2.53
CA VAL A 37 3.35 4.96 2.04
C VAL A 37 2.21 5.96 2.14
N VAL A 38 2.17 6.78 3.20
CA VAL A 38 1.12 7.81 3.40
C VAL A 38 1.19 8.84 2.28
N THR A 39 2.38 9.31 1.94
CA THR A 39 2.59 10.23 0.82
C THR A 39 2.14 9.60 -0.50
N ALA A 40 2.58 8.37 -0.77
CA ALA A 40 2.24 7.69 -2.01
C ALA A 40 0.71 7.52 -2.15
N VAL A 41 0.02 7.11 -1.09
CA VAL A 41 -1.45 7.00 -1.07
C VAL A 41 -2.12 8.35 -1.29
N PHE A 42 -1.63 9.41 -0.65
CA PHE A 42 -2.17 10.76 -0.83
C PHE A 42 -2.02 11.24 -2.28
N GLN A 43 -0.83 11.10 -2.88
CA GLN A 43 -0.61 11.46 -4.28
C GLN A 43 -1.51 10.65 -5.23
N GLN A 44 -1.62 9.34 -5.00
CA GLN A 44 -2.44 8.47 -5.84
C GLN A 44 -3.93 8.69 -5.68
N SER A 45 -4.38 9.28 -4.55
CA SER A 45 -5.79 9.63 -4.36
C SER A 45 -6.29 10.59 -5.44
N TYR A 46 -5.44 11.51 -5.93
CA TYR A 46 -5.76 12.39 -7.04
C TYR A 46 -5.99 11.60 -8.34
N THR A 47 -5.07 10.70 -8.69
CA THR A 47 -5.18 9.86 -9.89
C THR A 47 -6.45 9.00 -9.84
N VAL A 48 -6.71 8.34 -8.72
CA VAL A 48 -7.92 7.52 -8.53
C VAL A 48 -9.18 8.38 -8.66
N TYR A 49 -9.22 9.54 -8.01
CA TYR A 49 -10.37 10.45 -8.08
C TYR A 49 -10.63 10.92 -9.52
N THR A 50 -9.60 11.40 -10.23
CA THR A 50 -9.74 11.84 -11.63
C THR A 50 -10.24 10.70 -12.51
N THR A 51 -9.72 9.49 -12.35
CA THR A 51 -10.21 8.33 -13.12
C THR A 51 -11.66 7.98 -12.77
N MET A 52 -12.06 8.04 -11.50
CA MET A 52 -13.46 7.80 -11.08
C MET A 52 -14.43 8.81 -11.70
N VAL A 53 -14.02 10.06 -11.90
CA VAL A 53 -14.84 11.08 -12.59
C VAL A 53 -14.99 10.77 -14.08
N ILE A 54 -13.95 10.22 -14.73
CA ILE A 54 -13.95 9.94 -16.19
C ILE A 54 -14.67 8.64 -16.54
N ILE A 55 -14.55 7.59 -15.70
CA ILE A 55 -15.08 6.24 -15.95
C ILE A 55 -16.57 6.26 -16.38
N PRO A 56 -17.49 6.96 -15.68
CA PRO A 56 -18.92 6.97 -16.04
C PRO A 56 -19.19 7.41 -17.48
N TYR A 57 -18.39 8.35 -18.01
CA TYR A 57 -18.55 8.91 -19.35
C TYR A 57 -17.86 8.08 -20.44
N THR A 58 -17.19 6.98 -20.09
CA THR A 58 -16.45 6.12 -21.02
C THR A 58 -17.23 4.85 -21.33
N ARG A 59 -17.21 4.39 -22.59
CA ARG A 59 -17.84 3.12 -23.01
C ARG A 59 -17.17 1.92 -22.32
N LYS A 60 -17.94 0.89 -21.93
CA LYS A 60 -17.45 -0.30 -21.20
C LYS A 60 -16.24 -0.98 -21.84
N THR A 61 -16.22 -1.12 -23.17
CA THR A 61 -15.07 -1.70 -23.90
C THR A 61 -13.82 -0.83 -23.81
N TRP A 62 -13.97 0.49 -23.97
CA TRP A 62 -12.86 1.45 -23.85
C TRP A 62 -12.33 1.59 -22.42
N ARG A 63 -13.15 1.32 -21.39
CA ARG A 63 -12.68 1.26 -20.01
C ARG A 63 -11.61 0.19 -19.82
N LEU A 64 -11.84 -1.01 -20.36
CA LEU A 64 -10.88 -2.12 -20.30
C LEU A 64 -9.61 -1.84 -21.09
N TYR A 65 -9.73 -1.47 -22.37
CA TYR A 65 -8.56 -1.22 -23.22
C TYR A 65 -7.77 0.01 -22.75
N GLY A 66 -8.47 1.09 -22.40
CA GLY A 66 -7.85 2.32 -21.90
C GLY A 66 -7.13 2.10 -20.57
N ALA A 67 -7.75 1.39 -19.62
CA ALA A 67 -7.10 1.07 -18.36
C ALA A 67 -5.89 0.16 -18.55
N PHE A 68 -5.97 -0.83 -19.45
CA PHE A 68 -4.83 -1.71 -19.74
C PHE A 68 -3.63 -0.94 -20.34
N ILE A 69 -3.88 -0.08 -21.33
CA ILE A 69 -2.84 0.80 -21.92
C ILE A 69 -2.28 1.74 -20.84
N PHE A 70 -3.14 2.28 -19.99
CA PHE A 70 -2.73 3.15 -18.89
C PHE A 70 -1.82 2.41 -17.90
N ILE A 71 -2.15 1.19 -17.51
CA ILE A 71 -1.36 0.37 -16.58
C ILE A 71 0.04 0.08 -17.15
N ILE A 72 0.13 -0.33 -18.42
CA ILE A 72 1.42 -0.59 -19.08
C ILE A 72 2.25 0.69 -19.17
N THR A 73 1.61 1.80 -19.54
CA THR A 73 2.30 3.09 -19.62
C THR A 73 2.77 3.54 -18.25
N ALA A 74 1.94 3.37 -17.21
CA ALA A 74 2.26 3.70 -15.82
C ALA A 74 3.42 2.85 -15.28
N TRP A 75 3.47 1.56 -15.62
CA TRP A 75 4.62 0.71 -15.35
C TRP A 75 5.88 1.26 -16.03
N TRP A 76 5.82 1.50 -17.34
CA TRP A 76 6.97 2.00 -18.11
C TRP A 76 7.56 3.31 -17.56
N VAL A 77 6.71 4.18 -17.03
CA VAL A 77 7.10 5.48 -16.49
C VAL A 77 7.36 5.51 -14.98
N TYR A 78 7.51 4.33 -14.36
CA TYR A 78 7.80 4.16 -12.94
C TYR A 78 6.82 4.88 -12.00
N SER A 79 5.52 4.84 -12.34
CA SER A 79 4.47 5.50 -11.56
C SER A 79 3.68 4.52 -10.72
N TRP A 80 3.38 4.88 -9.46
CA TRP A 80 2.49 4.12 -8.56
C TRP A 80 1.07 3.92 -9.13
N ALA A 81 0.71 4.67 -10.17
CA ALA A 81 -0.60 4.62 -10.80
C ALA A 81 -0.95 3.24 -11.37
N TRP A 82 0.03 2.41 -11.77
CA TRP A 82 -0.27 1.05 -12.25
C TRP A 82 -0.88 0.15 -11.17
N PHE A 83 -0.50 0.27 -9.90
CA PHE A 83 -1.13 -0.46 -8.79
C PHE A 83 -2.55 0.05 -8.54
N THR A 84 -2.71 1.37 -8.41
CA THR A 84 -3.97 1.99 -8.00
C THR A 84 -5.04 1.91 -9.08
N ILE A 85 -4.67 2.10 -10.36
CA ILE A 85 -5.59 1.93 -11.49
C ILE A 85 -5.95 0.46 -11.70
N SER A 86 -5.04 -0.49 -11.45
CA SER A 86 -5.40 -1.91 -11.50
C SER A 86 -6.43 -2.28 -10.44
N GLY A 87 -6.26 -1.78 -9.21
CA GLY A 87 -7.26 -1.94 -8.15
C GLY A 87 -8.60 -1.29 -8.50
N LEU A 88 -8.58 -0.07 -9.04
CA LEU A 88 -9.79 0.63 -9.48
C LEU A 88 -10.49 -0.09 -10.64
N LEU A 89 -9.74 -0.63 -11.60
CA LEU A 89 -10.27 -1.39 -12.73
C LEU A 89 -10.95 -2.67 -12.24
N LEU A 90 -10.33 -3.41 -11.31
CA LEU A 90 -10.95 -4.59 -10.70
C LEU A 90 -12.24 -4.23 -9.95
N ALA A 91 -12.23 -3.12 -9.21
CA ALA A 91 -13.43 -2.63 -8.53
C ALA A 91 -14.55 -2.25 -9.53
N ASP A 92 -14.24 -1.55 -10.63
CA ASP A 92 -15.20 -1.20 -11.69
C ASP A 92 -15.75 -2.47 -12.37
N LEU A 93 -14.91 -3.48 -12.60
CA LEU A 93 -15.33 -4.74 -13.20
C LEU A 93 -16.31 -5.49 -12.32
N VAL A 94 -16.05 -5.53 -11.01
CA VAL A 94 -16.91 -6.21 -10.03
C VAL A 94 -18.24 -5.46 -9.86
N VAL A 95 -18.21 -4.14 -9.71
CA VAL A 95 -19.39 -3.33 -9.39
C VAL A 95 -20.26 -3.05 -10.63
N ASN A 96 -19.65 -2.73 -11.78
CA ASN A 96 -20.36 -2.19 -12.95
C ASN A 96 -20.44 -3.14 -14.16
N MET A 97 -19.66 -4.23 -14.18
CA MET A 97 -19.55 -5.11 -15.36
C MET A 97 -19.81 -6.60 -15.09
N ASP A 98 -20.23 -6.98 -13.88
CA ASP A 98 -20.46 -8.38 -13.47
C ASP A 98 -19.29 -9.30 -13.86
N PHE A 99 -18.15 -9.06 -13.19
CA PHE A 99 -16.89 -9.76 -13.47
C PHE A 99 -17.03 -11.29 -13.55
N LYS A 100 -17.80 -11.91 -12.64
CA LYS A 100 -18.02 -13.36 -12.62
C LYS A 100 -18.77 -13.84 -13.86
N GLY A 101 -19.86 -13.16 -14.23
CA GLY A 101 -20.62 -13.45 -15.44
C GLY A 101 -19.77 -13.30 -16.71
N LEU A 102 -18.96 -12.25 -16.79
CA LEU A 102 -18.05 -12.02 -17.93
C LEU A 102 -17.04 -13.15 -18.08
N CYS A 103 -16.43 -13.58 -16.98
CA CYS A 103 -15.43 -14.64 -16.97
C CYS A 103 -16.03 -16.01 -17.32
N GLN A 104 -17.23 -16.30 -16.84
CA GLN A 104 -17.97 -17.53 -17.19
C GLN A 104 -18.33 -17.55 -18.69
N ASN A 105 -18.81 -16.43 -19.24
CA ASN A 105 -19.17 -16.31 -20.64
C ASN A 105 -17.96 -16.50 -21.58
N HIS A 106 -16.79 -15.98 -21.21
CA HIS A 106 -15.55 -16.13 -21.98
C HIS A 106 -14.76 -17.40 -21.61
N ARG A 107 -15.32 -18.28 -20.76
CA ARG A 107 -14.66 -19.51 -20.26
C ARG A 107 -13.26 -19.25 -19.67
N ILE A 108 -13.06 -18.07 -19.09
CA ILE A 108 -11.79 -17.69 -18.47
C ILE A 108 -11.70 -18.43 -17.15
N ARG A 109 -10.68 -19.27 -17.00
CA ARG A 109 -10.34 -19.91 -15.73
C ARG A 109 -9.65 -18.89 -14.83
N THR A 110 -10.42 -18.01 -14.19
CA THR A 110 -9.90 -16.92 -13.35
C THR A 110 -8.97 -17.43 -12.25
N MET A 111 -9.27 -18.59 -11.67
CA MET A 111 -8.42 -19.24 -10.68
C MET A 111 -7.04 -19.62 -11.24
N ALA A 112 -6.98 -20.06 -12.51
CA ALA A 112 -5.71 -20.37 -13.17
C ALA A 112 -4.92 -19.09 -13.46
N VAL A 113 -5.58 -18.01 -13.88
CA VAL A 113 -4.95 -16.70 -14.10
C VAL A 113 -4.40 -16.14 -12.78
N ALA A 114 -5.22 -16.16 -11.72
CA ALA A 114 -4.80 -15.70 -10.40
C ALA A 114 -3.61 -16.50 -9.85
N THR A 115 -3.68 -17.83 -9.95
CA THR A 115 -2.59 -18.72 -9.51
C THR A 115 -1.32 -18.46 -10.33
N PHE A 116 -1.45 -18.31 -11.64
CA PHE A 116 -0.32 -17.97 -12.51
C PHE A 116 0.34 -16.66 -12.10
N CYS A 117 -0.43 -15.59 -11.88
CA CYS A 117 0.10 -14.31 -11.43
C CYS A 117 0.83 -14.43 -10.08
N ILE A 118 0.23 -15.09 -9.08
CA ILE A 118 0.84 -15.26 -7.76
C ILE A 118 2.13 -16.09 -7.84
N VAL A 119 2.09 -17.22 -8.55
CA VAL A 119 3.26 -18.11 -8.71
C VAL A 119 4.36 -17.41 -9.49
N ALA A 120 4.03 -16.67 -10.56
CA ALA A 120 5.00 -15.88 -11.31
C ALA A 120 5.66 -14.80 -10.43
N GLY A 121 4.88 -14.05 -9.66
CA GLY A 121 5.40 -13.05 -8.73
C GLY A 121 6.34 -13.66 -7.69
N TYR A 122 5.94 -14.74 -7.02
CA TYR A 122 6.84 -15.41 -6.06
C TYR A 122 8.06 -16.07 -6.70
N ALA A 123 7.92 -16.62 -7.91
CA ALA A 123 9.06 -17.14 -8.66
C ALA A 123 10.06 -16.03 -8.99
N MET A 124 9.59 -14.84 -9.34
CA MET A 124 10.45 -13.68 -9.56
C MET A 124 11.09 -13.18 -8.26
N GLN A 125 10.36 -13.15 -7.13
CA GLN A 125 10.91 -12.73 -5.84
C GLN A 125 11.99 -13.67 -5.30
N TYR A 126 11.79 -14.99 -5.41
CA TYR A 126 12.64 -15.96 -4.72
C TYR A 126 13.51 -16.77 -5.67
N VAL A 127 12.93 -17.35 -6.72
CA VAL A 127 13.66 -18.27 -7.62
C VAL A 127 14.61 -17.48 -8.52
N TRP A 128 14.14 -16.38 -9.09
CA TRP A 128 14.95 -15.53 -9.97
C TRP A 128 16.07 -14.83 -9.20
N VAL A 129 15.78 -14.27 -8.03
CA VAL A 129 16.80 -13.64 -7.17
C VAL A 129 17.88 -14.64 -6.74
N THR A 130 17.50 -15.90 -6.45
CA THR A 130 18.48 -16.94 -6.08
C THR A 130 19.30 -17.41 -7.29
N ALA A 131 18.69 -17.52 -8.47
CA ALA A 131 19.36 -18.02 -9.67
C ALA A 131 20.25 -16.95 -10.35
N ARG A 132 19.84 -15.69 -10.32
CA ARG A 132 20.51 -14.55 -10.98
C ARG A 132 20.43 -13.30 -10.10
N PRO A 133 21.22 -13.26 -9.00
CA PRO A 133 21.25 -12.10 -8.11
C PRO A 133 21.78 -10.84 -8.82
N ASP A 134 22.57 -11.03 -9.89
CA ASP A 134 23.07 -9.96 -10.75
C ASP A 134 21.95 -9.18 -11.46
N LEU A 135 20.80 -9.81 -11.71
CA LEU A 135 19.68 -9.19 -12.42
C LEU A 135 18.58 -8.64 -11.50
N GLN A 136 18.77 -8.68 -10.17
CA GLN A 136 17.72 -8.35 -9.21
C GLN A 136 17.20 -6.91 -9.32
N ASN A 137 18.07 -5.97 -9.67
CA ASN A 137 17.77 -4.54 -9.77
C ASN A 137 17.74 -4.04 -11.22
N GLU A 138 17.92 -4.92 -12.18
CA GLU A 138 17.98 -4.56 -13.60
C GLU A 138 16.61 -4.12 -14.13
N GLU A 139 15.50 -4.60 -13.55
CA GLU A 139 14.15 -4.11 -13.87
C GLU A 139 14.07 -2.58 -13.78
N ILE A 140 14.70 -2.00 -12.77
CA ILE A 140 14.66 -0.56 -12.47
C ILE A 140 15.27 0.27 -13.61
N GLN A 141 16.29 -0.27 -14.30
CA GLN A 141 16.96 0.39 -15.42
C GLN A 141 16.07 0.52 -16.67
N TYR A 142 15.05 -0.33 -16.79
CA TYR A 142 14.15 -0.31 -17.95
C TYR A 142 13.06 0.75 -17.84
N HIS A 143 12.95 1.46 -16.72
CA HIS A 143 11.94 2.48 -16.55
C HIS A 143 12.40 3.88 -16.97
N THR A 144 11.44 4.70 -17.38
CA THR A 144 11.67 6.13 -17.62
C THR A 144 11.44 6.94 -16.35
N GLY A 145 12.31 7.94 -16.11
CA GLY A 145 12.33 8.67 -14.85
C GLY A 145 11.42 9.88 -14.81
N ILE A 146 10.09 9.74 -14.93
CA ILE A 146 9.14 10.88 -15.04
C ILE A 146 9.40 12.03 -14.04
N TYR A 147 9.78 11.68 -12.82
CA TYR A 147 9.89 12.63 -11.71
C TYR A 147 11.30 13.25 -11.55
N ALA A 148 12.30 12.75 -12.27
CA ALA A 148 13.71 13.16 -12.10
C ALA A 148 14.43 13.46 -13.43
N THR A 149 14.08 12.77 -14.51
CA THR A 149 14.76 12.85 -15.81
C THR A 149 13.77 12.59 -16.95
N GLY A 150 13.73 13.44 -17.97
CA GLY A 150 12.92 13.21 -19.18
C GLY A 150 13.37 12.01 -20.06
N GLY A 151 14.26 11.15 -19.56
CA GLY A 151 14.80 9.96 -20.22
C GLY A 151 14.79 8.72 -19.32
N LEU A 152 15.58 7.69 -19.67
CA LEU A 152 15.75 6.47 -18.86
C LEU A 152 16.22 6.81 -17.44
N TYR A 153 15.72 6.07 -16.45
CA TYR A 153 16.00 6.29 -15.05
C TYR A 153 17.46 5.90 -14.72
N THR A 154 18.35 6.90 -14.64
CA THR A 154 19.80 6.67 -14.41
C THR A 154 20.21 6.76 -12.94
N TRP A 155 19.31 7.18 -12.05
CA TRP A 155 19.57 7.35 -10.62
C TRP A 155 18.91 6.22 -9.82
N ASN A 156 19.46 5.02 -9.96
CA ASN A 156 18.99 3.83 -9.25
C ASN A 156 19.48 3.86 -7.81
N ASP A 157 18.65 4.38 -6.90
CA ASP A 157 18.85 4.17 -5.48
C ASP A 157 18.05 2.92 -5.03
N PRO A 158 18.71 1.75 -4.87
CA PRO A 158 18.06 0.52 -4.50
C PRO A 158 17.56 0.52 -3.05
N THR A 159 17.92 1.52 -2.24
CA THR A 159 17.44 1.66 -0.86
C THR A 159 16.05 2.30 -0.77
N THR A 160 15.54 2.80 -1.90
CA THR A 160 14.21 3.41 -1.96
C THR A 160 13.11 2.38 -2.21
N PRO A 161 11.86 2.67 -1.82
CA PRO A 161 10.71 1.84 -2.19
C PRO A 161 10.60 1.65 -3.70
N GLN A 162 10.61 0.39 -4.13
CA GLN A 162 10.63 0.05 -5.55
C GLN A 162 9.24 -0.36 -6.03
N LEU A 163 8.94 -0.04 -7.29
CA LEU A 163 7.71 -0.45 -7.97
C LEU A 163 7.98 -1.68 -8.82
N ARG A 164 8.19 -2.82 -8.17
CA ARG A 164 8.62 -4.04 -8.85
C ARG A 164 7.43 -4.81 -9.45
N ALA A 165 7.64 -5.45 -10.60
CA ALA A 165 6.63 -6.29 -11.24
C ALA A 165 6.30 -7.54 -10.45
N ASP A 166 7.25 -8.05 -9.68
CA ASP A 166 7.07 -9.24 -8.86
C ASP A 166 6.00 -9.01 -7.75
N ASP A 167 6.09 -7.89 -7.01
CA ASP A 167 5.09 -7.45 -6.04
C ASP A 167 3.73 -7.18 -6.69
N TYR A 168 3.73 -6.52 -7.86
CA TYR A 168 2.52 -6.23 -8.64
C TYR A 168 1.75 -7.50 -9.02
N LEU A 169 2.45 -8.53 -9.51
CA LEU A 169 1.83 -9.80 -9.91
C LEU A 169 1.21 -10.53 -8.72
N VAL A 170 1.87 -10.52 -7.55
CA VAL A 170 1.31 -11.11 -6.32
C VAL A 170 0.03 -10.37 -5.91
N ILE A 171 0.05 -9.04 -5.88
CA ILE A 171 -1.09 -8.22 -5.44
C ILE A 171 -2.28 -8.36 -6.39
N VAL A 172 -2.07 -8.19 -7.70
CA VAL A 172 -3.14 -8.33 -8.70
C VAL A 172 -3.67 -9.75 -8.74
N GLY A 173 -2.79 -10.75 -8.68
CA GLY A 173 -3.19 -12.16 -8.60
C GLY A 173 -4.06 -12.45 -7.38
N PHE A 174 -3.70 -11.91 -6.22
CA PHE A 174 -4.50 -12.03 -5.00
C PHE A 174 -5.88 -11.38 -5.13
N TYR A 175 -5.98 -10.18 -5.70
CA TYR A 175 -7.28 -9.53 -5.91
C TYR A 175 -8.15 -10.29 -6.91
N ILE A 176 -7.59 -10.79 -8.01
CA ILE A 176 -8.34 -11.64 -8.95
C ILE A 176 -8.83 -12.91 -8.25
N PHE A 177 -8.00 -13.52 -7.40
CA PHE A 177 -8.36 -14.69 -6.61
C PHE A 177 -9.51 -14.40 -5.64
N LEU A 178 -9.42 -13.28 -4.92
CA LEU A 178 -10.44 -12.79 -3.99
C LEU A 178 -11.77 -12.54 -4.70
N GLU A 179 -11.76 -11.84 -5.83
CA GLU A 179 -12.98 -11.50 -6.58
C GLU A 179 -13.61 -12.68 -7.32
N SER A 180 -12.82 -13.74 -7.55
CA SER A 180 -13.30 -14.97 -8.19
C SER A 180 -13.85 -16.01 -7.21
N SER A 181 -13.39 -16.01 -5.96
CA SER A 181 -13.69 -17.07 -5.00
C SER A 181 -14.76 -16.67 -3.97
N ASP A 182 -15.90 -17.37 -3.98
CA ASP A 182 -16.98 -17.16 -3.00
C ASP A 182 -16.52 -17.46 -1.57
N LEU A 183 -15.62 -18.43 -1.40
CA LEU A 183 -15.07 -18.77 -0.08
C LEU A 183 -14.26 -17.61 0.50
N LEU A 184 -13.37 -17.02 -0.29
CA LEU A 184 -12.56 -15.88 0.15
C LEU A 184 -13.43 -14.67 0.43
N GLN A 185 -14.39 -14.36 -0.45
CA GLN A 185 -15.34 -13.28 -0.20
C GLN A 185 -16.08 -13.49 1.11
N LYS A 186 -16.50 -14.73 1.41
CA LYS A 186 -17.17 -15.04 2.68
C LYS A 186 -16.26 -14.85 3.90
N ILE A 187 -14.98 -15.22 3.79
CA ILE A 187 -13.98 -15.00 4.85
C ILE A 187 -13.78 -13.49 5.07
N PHE A 188 -13.45 -12.74 4.01
CA PHE A 188 -13.12 -11.32 4.12
C PHE A 188 -14.34 -10.43 4.41
N ARG A 189 -15.56 -10.89 4.10
CA ARG A 189 -16.81 -10.22 4.49
C ARG A 189 -17.18 -10.42 5.95
N ASN A 190 -16.49 -11.30 6.69
CA ASN A 190 -16.72 -11.47 8.12
C ASN A 190 -16.52 -10.15 8.86
N ARG A 191 -17.43 -9.84 9.78
CA ARG A 191 -17.43 -8.59 10.57
C ARG A 191 -16.10 -8.35 11.28
N ALA A 192 -15.41 -9.40 11.72
CA ALA A 192 -14.10 -9.26 12.36
C ALA A 192 -13.04 -8.68 11.39
N PHE A 193 -12.95 -9.22 10.17
CA PHE A 193 -11.99 -8.72 9.17
C PHE A 193 -12.37 -7.33 8.67
N VAL A 194 -13.66 -7.06 8.45
CA VAL A 194 -14.14 -5.72 8.09
C VAL A 194 -13.86 -4.72 9.23
N PHE A 195 -14.02 -5.14 10.49
CA PHE A 195 -13.69 -4.31 11.64
C PHE A 195 -12.20 -3.94 11.64
N LEU A 196 -11.31 -4.93 11.51
CA LEU A 196 -9.86 -4.71 11.44
C LEU A 196 -9.46 -3.85 10.23
N GLY A 197 -10.03 -4.11 9.06
CA GLY A 197 -9.75 -3.36 7.83
C GLY A 197 -10.05 -1.87 7.98
N ASN A 198 -11.18 -1.53 8.61
CA ASN A 198 -11.56 -0.14 8.86
C ASN A 198 -10.62 0.62 9.83
N ARG A 199 -9.80 -0.08 10.63
CA ARG A 199 -8.82 0.53 11.55
C ARG A 199 -7.36 0.32 11.12
N SER A 200 -7.15 -0.36 10.00
CA SER A 200 -5.82 -0.75 9.51
C SER A 200 -4.86 0.44 9.41
N TYR A 201 -5.34 1.59 8.93
CA TYR A 201 -4.55 2.82 8.84
C TYR A 201 -4.12 3.35 10.22
N SER A 202 -5.04 3.39 11.19
CA SER A 202 -4.76 3.79 12.57
C SER A 202 -3.73 2.89 13.23
N TYR A 203 -3.85 1.57 13.05
CA TYR A 203 -2.89 0.62 13.59
C TYR A 203 -1.51 0.75 12.91
N PHE A 204 -1.49 0.94 11.59
CA PHE A 204 -0.26 1.14 10.82
C PHE A 204 0.54 2.36 11.31
N LEU A 205 -0.12 3.49 11.57
CA LEU A 205 0.55 4.70 12.03
C LEU A 205 1.08 4.57 13.47
N LEU A 206 0.37 3.87 14.35
CA LEU A 206 0.71 3.83 15.77
C LEU A 206 1.65 2.70 16.15
N GLN A 207 1.63 1.56 15.44
CA GLN A 207 2.41 0.38 15.81
C GLN A 207 3.90 0.70 15.99
N SER A 208 4.50 1.43 15.04
CA SER A 208 5.94 1.67 15.01
C SER A 208 6.35 2.61 16.13
N ILE A 209 5.54 3.65 16.38
CA ILE A 209 5.76 4.62 17.45
C ILE A 209 5.67 3.94 18.82
N ILE A 210 4.69 3.05 19.01
CA ILE A 210 4.49 2.33 20.28
C ILE A 210 5.61 1.33 20.51
N VAL A 211 6.03 0.57 19.49
CA VAL A 211 7.16 -0.35 19.60
C VAL A 211 8.45 0.40 20.00
N TYR A 212 8.68 1.57 19.41
CA TYR A 212 9.88 2.35 19.70
C TYR A 212 9.85 3.04 21.07
N THR A 213 8.70 3.56 21.50
CA THR A 213 8.58 4.31 22.76
C THR A 213 8.39 3.43 23.98
N LEU A 214 7.57 2.38 23.86
CA LEU A 214 7.23 1.46 24.94
C LEU A 214 8.05 0.17 24.84
N GLY A 215 8.11 -0.44 23.67
CA GLY A 215 8.73 -1.76 23.47
C GLY A 215 10.22 -1.75 23.80
N ILE A 216 10.99 -0.80 23.24
CA ILE A 216 12.44 -0.69 23.50
C ILE A 216 12.70 -0.48 25.00
N LYS A 217 11.94 0.39 25.67
CA LYS A 217 12.11 0.64 27.12
C LYS A 217 11.76 -0.57 27.98
N LEU A 218 10.70 -1.31 27.62
CA LEU A 218 10.34 -2.53 28.34
C LEU A 218 11.42 -3.58 28.19
N VAL A 219 11.92 -3.80 26.98
CA VAL A 219 13.01 -4.77 26.75
C VAL A 219 14.27 -4.31 27.48
N SER A 220 14.70 -3.06 27.35
CA SER A 220 15.94 -2.58 27.98
C SER A 220 15.93 -2.65 29.50
N ASN A 221 14.77 -2.49 30.13
CA ASN A 221 14.65 -2.57 31.59
C ASN A 221 14.53 -4.01 32.13
N MET A 222 14.19 -4.96 31.25
CA MET A 222 13.98 -6.36 31.62
C MET A 222 15.09 -7.29 31.12
N ILE A 223 15.91 -6.82 30.19
CA ILE A 223 17.07 -7.56 29.70
C ILE A 223 18.10 -7.61 30.84
N GLY A 224 18.25 -8.79 31.43
CA GLY A 224 19.40 -9.11 32.28
C GLY A 224 20.53 -9.71 31.44
N ASP A 225 21.56 -10.24 32.08
CA ASP A 225 22.71 -10.88 31.41
C ASP A 225 22.42 -12.29 30.85
N SER A 226 21.17 -12.75 30.89
CA SER A 226 20.78 -14.12 30.50
C SER A 226 19.90 -14.16 29.25
N MET A 227 20.11 -15.17 28.40
CA MET A 227 19.33 -15.41 27.20
C MET A 227 17.84 -15.70 27.48
N ASP A 228 17.53 -16.27 28.66
CA ASP A 228 16.16 -16.48 29.14
C ASP A 228 15.46 -15.16 29.49
N GLY A 229 16.21 -14.20 30.09
CA GLY A 229 15.73 -12.85 30.34
C GLY A 229 15.34 -12.11 29.07
N TYR A 230 16.13 -12.25 28.00
CA TYR A 230 15.81 -11.66 26.69
C TYR A 230 14.50 -12.20 26.09
N SER A 231 14.30 -13.52 26.13
CA SER A 231 13.12 -14.18 25.56
C SER A 231 11.84 -13.78 26.31
N LYS A 232 11.91 -13.68 27.64
CA LYS A 232 10.80 -13.19 28.48
C LYS A 232 10.52 -11.71 28.27
N ALA A 233 11.55 -10.88 28.21
CA ALA A 233 11.43 -9.44 28.00
C ALA A 233 10.78 -9.12 26.64
N THR A 234 11.20 -9.81 25.58
CA THR A 234 10.64 -9.65 24.23
C THR A 234 9.19 -10.12 24.15
N GLY A 235 8.85 -11.27 24.77
CA GLY A 235 7.46 -11.74 24.83
C GLY A 235 6.52 -10.77 25.55
N ILE A 236 6.96 -10.23 26.69
CA ILE A 236 6.20 -9.23 27.46
C ILE A 236 6.07 -7.92 26.69
N ALA A 237 7.16 -7.43 26.09
CA ALA A 237 7.14 -6.24 25.26
C ALA A 237 6.20 -6.41 24.04
N PHE A 238 6.20 -7.57 23.40
CA PHE A 238 5.28 -7.87 22.29
C PHE A 238 3.82 -7.76 22.71
N ILE A 239 3.44 -8.42 23.81
CA ILE A 239 2.05 -8.40 24.31
C ILE A 239 1.67 -6.96 24.71
N ALA A 240 2.54 -6.25 25.42
CA ALA A 240 2.29 -4.88 25.84
C ALA A 240 2.13 -3.94 24.65
N CYS A 241 3.04 -3.99 23.66
CA CYS A 241 2.96 -3.19 22.45
C CYS A 241 1.70 -3.52 21.64
N LEU A 242 1.31 -4.79 21.54
CA LEU A 242 0.10 -5.19 20.83
C LEU A 242 -1.15 -4.60 21.49
N LEU A 243 -1.31 -4.76 22.81
CA LEU A 243 -2.47 -4.24 23.53
C LEU A 243 -2.55 -2.71 23.47
N VAL A 244 -1.42 -2.02 23.64
CA VAL A 244 -1.37 -0.55 23.56
C VAL A 244 -1.63 -0.07 22.14
N THR A 245 -1.15 -0.78 21.10
CA THR A 245 -1.43 -0.43 19.70
C THR A 245 -2.90 -0.58 19.36
N VAL A 246 -3.55 -1.65 19.83
CA VAL A 246 -5.00 -1.84 19.64
C VAL A 246 -5.79 -0.74 20.34
N GLY A 247 -5.48 -0.46 21.62
CA GLY A 247 -6.17 0.57 22.40
C GLY A 247 -5.98 1.98 21.82
N ALA A 248 -4.74 2.37 21.55
CA ALA A 248 -4.43 3.67 20.96
C ALA A 248 -4.99 3.81 19.54
N GLY A 249 -4.99 2.73 18.75
CA GLY A 249 -5.57 2.68 17.42
C GLY A 249 -7.07 2.92 17.42
N GLU A 250 -7.81 2.37 18.39
CA GLU A 250 -9.23 2.68 18.55
C GLU A 250 -9.45 4.16 18.92
N VAL A 251 -8.67 4.68 19.87
CA VAL A 251 -8.76 6.10 20.27
C VAL A 251 -8.52 7.01 19.06
N PHE A 252 -7.46 6.75 18.29
CA PHE A 252 -7.14 7.52 17.09
C PHE A 252 -8.23 7.40 16.01
N TYR A 253 -8.77 6.20 15.80
CA TYR A 253 -9.85 5.98 14.84
C TYR A 253 -11.10 6.80 15.19
N TRP A 254 -11.50 6.83 16.47
CA TRP A 254 -12.71 7.53 16.89
C TRP A 254 -12.53 9.05 16.99
N LEU A 255 -11.36 9.53 17.40
CA LEU A 255 -11.09 10.96 17.60
C LEU A 255 -10.60 11.67 16.34
N VAL A 256 -9.90 10.98 15.44
CA VAL A 256 -9.24 11.60 14.29
C VAL A 256 -9.79 11.09 12.97
N ASP A 257 -9.76 9.79 12.73
CA ASP A 257 -10.11 9.22 11.41
C ASP A 257 -11.60 9.42 11.08
N LYS A 258 -12.49 8.95 11.96
CA LYS A 258 -13.94 9.05 11.72
C LYS A 258 -14.45 10.50 11.62
N PRO A 259 -14.02 11.44 12.50
CA PRO A 259 -14.37 12.85 12.35
C PRO A 259 -13.84 13.48 11.07
N SER A 260 -12.60 13.17 10.68
CA SER A 260 -12.01 13.65 9.41
C SER A 260 -12.83 13.21 8.20
N GLN A 261 -13.25 11.94 8.15
CA GLN A 261 -14.10 11.43 7.07
C GLN A 261 -15.47 12.12 7.03
N LYS A 262 -16.07 12.41 8.19
CA LYS A 262 -17.34 13.15 8.26
C LYS A 262 -17.18 14.58 7.77
N PHE A 263 -16.10 15.25 8.19
CA PHE A 263 -15.77 16.59 7.74
C PHE A 263 -15.56 16.65 6.22
N ALA A 264 -14.81 15.70 5.65
CA ALA A 264 -14.62 15.61 4.21
C ALA A 264 -15.94 15.46 3.44
N ARG A 265 -16.87 14.63 3.93
CA ARG A 265 -18.20 14.50 3.34
C ARG A 265 -19.03 15.77 3.45
N LEU A 266 -18.93 16.48 4.56
CA LEU A 266 -19.60 17.76 4.76
C LEU A 266 -19.08 18.82 3.78
N VAL A 267 -17.76 18.94 3.64
CA VAL A 267 -17.14 19.86 2.68
C VAL A 267 -17.53 19.49 1.25
N PHE A 268 -17.56 18.20 0.92
CA PHE A 268 -18.01 17.75 -0.40
C PHE A 268 -19.47 18.10 -0.68
N ALA A 269 -20.36 17.92 0.31
CA ALA A 269 -21.76 18.32 0.18
C ALA A 269 -21.90 19.85 -0.01
N TRP A 270 -21.13 20.64 0.73
CA TRP A 270 -21.10 22.09 0.59
C TRP A 270 -20.61 22.56 -0.78
N MET A 271 -19.65 21.87 -1.41
CA MET A 271 -19.18 22.21 -2.76
C MET A 271 -20.20 21.91 -3.87
N LEU A 272 -21.21 21.10 -3.58
CA LEU A 272 -22.28 20.76 -4.54
C LEU A 272 -23.48 21.72 -4.47
N GLU A 273 -23.57 22.51 -3.39
CA GLU A 273 -24.57 23.59 -3.23
C GLU A 273 -24.13 24.87 -3.96
#